data_AF-A0A9N8HTY8-F1
#
_entry.id   AF-A0A9N8HTY8-F1
#
_cell.length_a   1.000
_cell.length_b   1.000
_cell.length_c   1.000
_cell.angle_alpha   90.00
_cell.angle_beta   90.00
_cell.angle_gamma   90.00
#
_symmetry.space_group_name_H-M   'P 1'
#
loop_
_entity.id
_entity.type
_entity.pdbx_description
1 polymer ?
#
loop_
_entity_poly.entity_id
_entity_poly.type
_entity_poly.pdbx_seq_one_letter_code
_entity_poly.pdbx_strand_id
1 'polypeptide(L)'
;MTKKDKKQSTTERCPFQRVNDSSSLTPSDYLDQFLTHGFLWVKGGSSTSSSSSNNEERNPLSAFFNQHVSTCEAQWTVENRGDYKSDRDVTPTIIAQQSQPTQSFYASTIIPHDTAALSDLLERLPSCSMILPDVHVTGGAWIFCGCTHSSSNKKKRKRPLVGRAEHVDEVPHSGTWHYQLKGNKTWLVRPHGQLFEAQGKKVPALESTSTTTDTTAGGALRLRITVEEGDWFVLNTRIWYHCTELEGTRSDCCCCWSISVARHFYLPIPCPRDTQKGEVVLEEDDIPDDFPRTAILEDVNCALAEVENEEEEDDDDPQQQTTNIVLVSTRDISQGELLCLANDNTDNNNDNEYNADERVDPRAVALRDFQKGEVVLRDDEIPDDLPRSHEPNCELAAASGDSIVLKALCEISAKEVLCILPDDDEEYETVEVDLATGELQHVE
;
A
#
# COMPACT_ATOMS: atom_id res chain seq x y z
N MET A 1 -3.35 -13.15 54.97
CA MET A 1 -2.82 -12.50 53.74
C MET A 1 -2.99 -13.48 52.59
N THR A 2 -4.00 -13.29 51.74
CA THR A 2 -4.21 -14.12 50.54
C THR A 2 -4.18 -13.19 49.34
N LYS A 3 -3.07 -13.25 48.58
CA LYS A 3 -2.96 -12.62 47.26
C LYS A 3 -4.00 -13.27 46.36
N LYS A 4 -5.03 -12.51 45.96
CA LYS A 4 -5.92 -12.90 44.87
C LYS A 4 -5.24 -12.48 43.58
N ASP A 5 -4.76 -13.45 42.82
CA ASP A 5 -4.30 -13.25 41.46
C ASP A 5 -5.49 -12.78 40.60
N LYS A 6 -5.44 -11.50 40.20
CA LYS A 6 -6.29 -10.97 39.15
C LYS A 6 -5.84 -11.63 37.86
N LYS A 7 -6.50 -12.72 37.47
CA LYS A 7 -6.43 -13.28 36.12
C LYS A 7 -6.98 -12.20 35.18
N GLN A 8 -6.09 -11.38 34.61
CA GLN A 8 -6.44 -10.50 33.51
C GLN A 8 -6.90 -11.42 32.38
N SER A 9 -8.20 -11.37 32.10
CA SER A 9 -8.77 -11.96 30.90
C SER A 9 -8.05 -11.34 29.72
N THR A 10 -7.17 -12.12 29.08
CA THR A 10 -6.61 -11.80 27.77
C THR A 10 -7.75 -11.97 26.78
N THR A 11 -8.62 -10.97 26.69
CA THR A 11 -9.58 -10.88 25.60
C THR A 11 -8.75 -10.89 24.32
N GLU A 12 -8.87 -11.95 23.55
CA GLU A 12 -8.24 -12.06 22.24
C GLU A 12 -8.65 -10.84 21.43
N ARG A 13 -7.67 -9.99 21.13
CA ARG A 13 -7.91 -8.71 20.49
C ARG A 13 -8.24 -8.97 19.02
N CYS A 14 -9.32 -8.36 18.56
CA CYS A 14 -9.70 -8.35 17.15
C CYS A 14 -8.50 -7.88 16.31
N PRO A 15 -8.22 -8.52 15.17
CA PRO A 15 -7.05 -8.21 14.35
C PRO A 15 -7.07 -6.80 13.76
N PHE A 16 -8.24 -6.16 13.75
CA PHE A 16 -8.45 -4.78 13.33
C PHE A 16 -9.59 -4.16 14.13
N GLN A 17 -9.72 -2.83 14.08
CA GLN A 17 -10.86 -2.13 14.67
C GLN A 17 -11.72 -1.46 13.60
N ARG A 18 -13.01 -1.80 13.60
CA ARG A 18 -14.05 -1.01 12.91
C ARG A 18 -14.64 0.01 13.88
N VAL A 19 -14.48 1.28 13.57
CA VAL A 19 -15.05 2.40 14.31
C VAL A 19 -16.33 2.83 13.60
N ASN A 20 -17.49 2.47 14.15
CA ASN A 20 -18.78 2.75 13.52
C ASN A 20 -19.26 4.19 13.71
N ASP A 21 -18.71 4.89 14.69
CA ASP A 21 -19.03 6.28 15.01
C ASP A 21 -17.71 7.05 15.12
N SER A 22 -17.42 7.89 14.14
CA SER A 22 -16.17 8.64 14.09
C SER A 22 -16.02 9.64 15.24
N SER A 23 -17.09 9.96 15.95
CA SER A 23 -17.07 10.82 17.14
C SER A 23 -16.82 10.06 18.45
N SER A 24 -16.77 8.72 18.40
CA SER A 24 -16.62 7.88 19.59
C SER A 24 -15.19 7.79 20.12
N LEU A 25 -14.21 8.18 19.30
CA LEU A 25 -12.78 8.13 19.62
C LEU A 25 -12.17 9.52 19.50
N THR A 26 -11.18 9.80 20.36
CA THR A 26 -10.33 10.97 20.21
C THR A 26 -9.30 10.74 19.08
N PRO A 27 -8.72 11.82 18.53
CA PRO A 27 -7.63 11.70 17.55
C PRO A 27 -6.47 10.79 18.02
N SER A 28 -6.07 10.88 19.30
CA SER A 28 -5.03 10.01 19.88
C SER A 28 -5.46 8.55 19.98
N ASP A 29 -6.74 8.29 20.29
CA ASP A 29 -7.25 6.92 20.33
C ASP A 29 -7.15 6.25 18.94
N TYR A 30 -7.38 6.98 17.84
CA TYR A 30 -7.20 6.40 16.50
C TYR A 30 -5.76 6.01 16.21
N LEU A 31 -4.81 6.87 16.58
CA LEU A 31 -3.40 6.60 16.39
C LEU A 31 -2.95 5.38 17.21
N ASP A 32 -3.35 5.29 18.47
CA ASP A 32 -3.05 4.14 19.34
C ASP A 32 -3.59 2.83 18.75
N GLN A 33 -4.77 2.88 18.13
CA GLN A 33 -5.38 1.71 17.50
C GLN A 33 -4.64 1.32 16.22
N PHE A 34 -4.23 2.29 15.41
CA PHE A 34 -3.37 2.03 14.26
C PHE A 34 -2.00 1.48 14.68
N LEU A 35 -1.35 2.03 15.69
CA LEU A 35 -0.07 1.52 16.22
C LEU A 35 -0.20 0.08 16.73
N THR A 36 -1.34 -0.24 17.36
CA THR A 36 -1.60 -1.57 17.89
C THR A 36 -1.85 -2.60 16.78
N HIS A 37 -2.59 -2.24 15.73
CA HIS A 37 -3.13 -3.19 14.77
C HIS A 37 -2.52 -3.10 13.37
N GLY A 38 -1.89 -1.97 13.03
CA GLY A 38 -1.50 -1.61 11.67
C GLY A 38 -2.70 -1.44 10.73
N PHE A 39 -3.93 -1.44 11.25
CA PHE A 39 -5.14 -1.41 10.44
C PHE A 39 -6.34 -0.81 11.21
N LEU A 40 -6.96 0.22 10.62
CA LEU A 40 -8.12 0.93 11.15
C LEU A 40 -9.15 1.19 10.03
N TRP A 41 -10.42 0.90 10.30
CA TRP A 41 -11.54 1.25 9.42
C TRP A 41 -12.52 2.15 10.17
N VAL A 42 -12.65 3.40 9.73
CA VAL A 42 -13.58 4.38 10.31
C VAL A 42 -14.75 4.56 9.37
N LYS A 43 -15.94 4.20 9.84
CA LYS A 43 -17.17 4.37 9.07
C LYS A 43 -17.47 5.86 8.90
N GLY A 44 -17.73 6.28 7.67
CA GLY A 44 -18.26 7.59 7.37
C GLY A 44 -19.57 7.80 8.12
N GLY A 45 -19.75 9.01 8.66
CA GLY A 45 -21.06 9.40 9.15
C GLY A 45 -22.06 9.21 8.01
N SER A 46 -23.21 8.57 8.28
CA SER A 46 -24.25 8.41 7.28
C SER A 46 -24.61 9.80 6.79
N SER A 47 -24.04 10.21 5.66
CA SER A 47 -24.33 11.48 5.02
C SER A 47 -25.83 11.41 4.83
N THR A 48 -26.57 12.20 5.61
CA THR A 48 -28.03 12.23 5.54
C THR A 48 -28.30 12.54 4.10
N SER A 49 -28.71 11.51 3.35
CA SER A 49 -28.86 11.52 1.92
C SER A 49 -29.91 12.58 1.65
N SER A 50 -29.47 13.82 1.50
CA SER A 50 -30.33 14.92 1.08
C SER A 50 -30.80 14.46 -0.27
N SER A 51 -32.06 14.04 -0.32
CA SER A 51 -32.77 13.46 -1.44
C SER A 51 -32.98 14.52 -2.53
N SER A 52 -31.89 15.12 -2.99
CA SER A 52 -31.78 16.07 -4.09
C SER A 52 -31.83 15.24 -5.37
N SER A 53 -33.02 14.71 -5.64
CA SER A 53 -33.32 13.63 -6.58
C SER A 53 -33.15 13.97 -8.06
N ASN A 54 -32.29 14.90 -8.48
CA ASN A 54 -32.21 15.33 -9.89
C ASN A 54 -30.84 15.77 -10.41
N ASN A 55 -29.77 15.76 -9.62
CA ASN A 55 -28.44 15.96 -10.21
C ASN A 55 -27.84 14.60 -10.56
N GLU A 56 -27.74 14.36 -11.87
CA GLU A 56 -27.04 13.24 -12.49
C GLU A 56 -25.80 12.83 -11.67
N GLU A 57 -25.65 11.53 -11.44
CA GLU A 57 -24.52 10.86 -10.76
C GLU A 57 -23.19 11.04 -11.52
N ARG A 58 -22.78 12.30 -11.73
CA ARG A 58 -21.51 12.63 -12.35
C ARG A 58 -20.37 12.23 -11.43
N ASN A 59 -19.26 11.86 -12.05
CA ASN A 59 -18.01 11.66 -11.35
C ASN A 59 -17.66 12.95 -10.55
N PRO A 60 -17.54 12.89 -9.21
CA PRO A 60 -17.23 14.06 -8.38
C PRO A 60 -15.88 14.71 -8.71
N LEU A 61 -14.98 13.99 -9.39
CA LEU A 61 -13.69 14.47 -9.85
C LEU A 61 -13.68 14.86 -11.35
N SER A 62 -14.81 14.88 -12.06
CA SER A 62 -14.84 15.32 -13.47
C SER A 62 -14.24 16.72 -13.66
N ALA A 63 -14.55 17.67 -12.79
CA ALA A 63 -13.99 19.02 -12.89
C ALA A 63 -12.47 19.01 -12.63
N PHE A 64 -12.02 18.24 -11.65
CA PHE A 64 -10.61 18.06 -11.31
C PHE A 64 -9.81 17.48 -12.49
N PHE A 65 -10.28 16.36 -13.06
CA PHE A 65 -9.62 15.73 -14.21
C PHE A 65 -9.57 16.65 -15.44
N ASN A 66 -10.61 17.44 -15.71
CA ASN A 66 -10.59 18.40 -16.81
C ASN A 66 -9.60 19.55 -16.58
N GLN A 67 -9.44 20.00 -15.33
CA GLN A 67 -8.55 21.09 -14.97
C GLN A 67 -7.08 20.68 -14.95
N HIS A 68 -6.79 19.48 -14.45
CA HIS A 68 -5.43 18.95 -14.25
C HIS A 68 -5.13 17.75 -15.16
N VAL A 69 -5.66 17.78 -16.38
CA VAL A 69 -5.59 16.65 -17.32
C VAL A 69 -4.16 16.24 -17.62
N SER A 70 -3.25 17.18 -17.83
CA SER A 70 -1.84 16.88 -18.12
C SER A 70 -1.14 16.16 -16.98
N THR A 71 -1.40 16.59 -15.74
CA THR A 71 -0.82 16.00 -14.53
C THR A 71 -1.36 14.58 -14.33
N CYS A 72 -2.67 14.38 -14.51
CA CYS A 72 -3.29 13.07 -14.40
C CYS A 72 -2.83 12.13 -15.53
N GLU A 73 -2.80 12.60 -16.78
CA GLU A 73 -2.41 11.77 -17.94
C GLU A 73 -0.94 11.34 -17.90
N ALA A 74 -0.05 12.16 -17.32
CA ALA A 74 1.36 11.83 -17.17
C ALA A 74 1.60 10.59 -16.28
N GLN A 75 0.70 10.35 -15.32
CA GLN A 75 0.83 9.30 -14.30
C GLN A 75 -0.34 8.30 -14.32
N TRP A 76 -1.13 8.31 -15.40
CA TRP A 76 -2.33 7.51 -15.50
C TRP A 76 -1.99 6.05 -15.80
N THR A 77 -2.50 5.14 -14.97
CA THR A 77 -2.30 3.70 -15.13
C THR A 77 -3.65 2.98 -15.20
N VAL A 78 -3.84 2.17 -16.24
CA VAL A 78 -5.02 1.33 -16.41
C VAL A 78 -4.74 -0.03 -15.78
N GLU A 79 -5.13 -0.15 -14.53
CA GLU A 79 -4.97 -1.37 -13.73
C GLU A 79 -5.81 -2.54 -14.26
N ASN A 80 -7.04 -2.25 -14.71
CA ASN A 80 -7.92 -3.24 -15.33
C ASN A 80 -8.84 -2.57 -16.35
N ARG A 81 -8.60 -2.80 -17.64
CA ARG A 81 -9.44 -2.25 -18.72
C ARG A 81 -10.86 -2.84 -18.77
N GLY A 82 -11.16 -3.89 -18.00
CA GLY A 82 -12.47 -4.53 -17.92
C GLY A 82 -13.05 -4.94 -19.27
N ASP A 83 -14.04 -4.18 -19.76
CA ASP A 83 -14.77 -4.42 -21.01
C ASP A 83 -14.25 -3.59 -22.20
N TYR A 84 -13.24 -2.73 -21.99
CA TYR A 84 -12.62 -1.92 -23.03
C TYR A 84 -11.75 -2.74 -23.97
N LYS A 85 -11.58 -2.24 -25.20
CA LYS A 85 -10.75 -2.90 -26.24
C LYS A 85 -9.27 -2.63 -26.05
N SER A 86 -8.93 -1.45 -25.53
CA SER A 86 -7.56 -0.98 -25.34
C SER A 86 -7.47 -0.08 -24.10
N ASP A 87 -6.31 -0.05 -23.46
CA ASP A 87 -6.05 0.82 -22.31
C ASP A 87 -6.10 2.30 -22.73
N ARG A 88 -5.81 2.60 -24.00
CA ARG A 88 -5.94 3.95 -24.58
C ARG A 88 -7.38 4.47 -24.62
N ASP A 89 -8.36 3.59 -24.45
CA ASP A 89 -9.77 3.96 -24.39
C ASP A 89 -10.21 4.33 -22.94
N VAL A 90 -9.31 4.18 -21.97
CA VAL A 90 -9.53 4.49 -20.54
C VAL A 90 -8.56 5.60 -20.14
N THR A 91 -8.89 6.86 -20.47
CA THR A 91 -8.06 8.03 -20.13
C THR A 91 -8.80 8.97 -19.17
N PRO A 92 -8.07 9.82 -18.40
CA PRO A 92 -8.67 10.86 -17.57
C PRO A 92 -9.67 11.72 -18.35
N THR A 93 -9.30 12.14 -19.56
CA THR A 93 -10.14 12.97 -20.44
C THR A 93 -11.46 12.27 -20.78
N ILE A 94 -11.40 11.00 -21.20
CA ILE A 94 -12.61 10.23 -21.54
C ILE A 94 -13.49 10.05 -20.30
N ILE A 95 -12.88 9.71 -19.17
CA ILE A 95 -13.56 9.48 -17.89
C ILE A 95 -14.23 10.76 -17.36
N ALA A 96 -13.56 11.90 -17.47
CA ALA A 96 -14.07 13.19 -17.03
C ALA A 96 -15.32 13.63 -17.80
N GLN A 97 -15.42 13.24 -19.08
CA GLN A 97 -16.53 13.57 -19.97
C GLN A 97 -17.74 12.63 -19.82
N GLN A 98 -17.57 11.47 -19.19
CA GLN A 98 -18.66 10.52 -18.96
C GLN A 98 -19.52 10.97 -17.80
N SER A 99 -20.81 11.21 -18.06
CA SER A 99 -21.80 11.31 -16.98
C SER A 99 -22.02 9.95 -16.29
N GLN A 100 -21.97 8.87 -17.06
CA GLN A 100 -22.11 7.49 -16.60
C GLN A 100 -21.19 6.54 -17.40
N PRO A 101 -20.50 5.60 -16.73
CA PRO A 101 -19.66 4.62 -17.42
C PRO A 101 -20.45 3.59 -18.22
N THR A 102 -20.09 3.41 -19.48
CA THR A 102 -20.73 2.44 -20.38
C THR A 102 -20.03 1.08 -20.39
N GLN A 103 -18.84 0.99 -19.82
CA GLN A 103 -17.99 -0.19 -19.79
C GLN A 103 -17.27 -0.27 -18.45
N SER A 104 -17.00 -1.48 -17.96
CA SER A 104 -16.28 -1.68 -16.70
C SER A 104 -14.80 -1.35 -16.87
N PHE A 105 -14.19 -0.70 -15.87
CA PHE A 105 -12.74 -0.45 -15.82
C PHE A 105 -12.28 -0.13 -14.38
N TYR A 106 -10.97 -0.23 -14.14
CA TYR A 106 -10.28 0.25 -12.94
C TYR A 106 -8.97 0.88 -13.37
N ALA A 107 -8.68 2.06 -12.85
CA ALA A 107 -7.49 2.83 -13.15
C ALA A 107 -7.06 3.64 -11.93
N SER A 108 -5.80 4.06 -11.95
CA SER A 108 -5.17 4.89 -10.92
C SER A 108 -4.39 6.03 -11.55
N THR A 109 -4.14 7.07 -10.77
CA THR A 109 -3.14 8.09 -11.07
C THR A 109 -2.60 8.65 -9.78
N ILE A 110 -1.31 8.93 -9.75
CA ILE A 110 -0.72 9.74 -8.70
C ILE A 110 -0.66 11.19 -9.16
N ILE A 111 -0.82 12.12 -8.22
CA ILE A 111 -0.56 13.55 -8.38
C ILE A 111 0.76 13.85 -7.64
N PRO A 112 1.92 13.70 -8.30
CA PRO A 112 3.21 13.89 -7.66
C PRO A 112 3.62 15.36 -7.75
N HIS A 113 3.93 15.98 -6.61
CA HIS A 113 4.62 17.28 -6.51
C HIS A 113 4.00 18.50 -7.26
N ASP A 114 2.88 18.34 -7.96
CA ASP A 114 2.08 19.43 -8.50
C ASP A 114 1.26 20.05 -7.37
N THR A 115 1.84 21.07 -6.73
CA THR A 115 1.24 21.73 -5.57
C THR A 115 -0.14 22.33 -5.88
N ALA A 116 -0.38 22.77 -7.11
CA ALA A 116 -1.66 23.34 -7.52
C ALA A 116 -2.73 22.25 -7.67
N ALA A 117 -2.41 21.15 -8.37
CA ALA A 117 -3.33 20.02 -8.50
C ALA A 117 -3.58 19.34 -7.15
N LEU A 118 -2.54 19.13 -6.35
CA LEU A 118 -2.68 18.53 -5.03
C LEU A 118 -3.56 19.40 -4.11
N SER A 119 -3.33 20.72 -4.06
CA SER A 119 -4.16 21.63 -3.25
C SER A 119 -5.63 21.57 -3.68
N ASP A 120 -5.92 21.66 -4.98
CA ASP A 120 -7.30 21.59 -5.50
C ASP A 120 -7.96 20.24 -5.22
N LEU A 121 -7.20 19.13 -5.26
CA LEU A 121 -7.72 17.82 -4.86
C LEU A 121 -8.07 17.78 -3.38
N LEU A 122 -7.14 18.23 -2.51
CA LEU A 122 -7.30 18.17 -1.06
C LEU A 122 -8.42 19.07 -0.55
N GLU A 123 -8.64 20.23 -1.15
CA GLU A 123 -9.77 21.12 -0.83
C GLU A 123 -11.15 20.47 -1.07
N ARG A 124 -11.22 19.41 -1.88
CA ARG A 124 -12.45 18.65 -2.17
C ARG A 124 -12.69 17.49 -1.20
N LEU A 125 -11.71 17.18 -0.35
CA LEU A 125 -11.75 16.05 0.58
C LEU A 125 -12.02 16.54 2.01
N PRO A 126 -12.65 15.71 2.86
CA PRO A 126 -12.64 15.97 4.29
C PRO A 126 -11.21 15.91 4.83
N SER A 127 -10.93 16.70 5.87
CA SER A 127 -9.61 16.71 6.49
C SER A 127 -9.29 15.38 7.17
N CYS A 128 -8.14 14.79 6.82
CA CYS A 128 -7.65 13.55 7.44
C CYS A 128 -7.20 13.75 8.90
N SER A 129 -6.90 14.99 9.30
CA SER A 129 -6.51 15.33 10.68
C SER A 129 -7.58 14.97 11.73
N MET A 130 -8.81 14.69 11.29
CA MET A 130 -9.86 14.17 12.16
C MET A 130 -9.61 12.74 12.67
N ILE A 131 -8.94 11.91 11.87
CA ILE A 131 -8.70 10.49 12.19
C ILE A 131 -7.24 10.18 12.47
N LEU A 132 -6.31 10.97 11.94
CA LEU A 132 -4.87 10.82 12.16
C LEU A 132 -4.31 12.22 12.45
N PRO A 133 -4.40 12.69 13.71
CA PRO A 133 -3.76 13.95 14.09
C PRO A 133 -2.25 13.79 14.01
N ASP A 134 -1.54 14.87 13.73
CA ASP A 134 -0.08 14.97 13.92
C ASP A 134 0.77 13.96 13.11
N VAL A 135 0.16 13.22 12.17
CA VAL A 135 0.92 12.38 11.22
C VAL A 135 1.50 13.25 10.11
N HIS A 136 2.70 12.90 9.66
CA HIS A 136 3.30 13.57 8.52
C HIS A 136 2.76 12.95 7.23
N VAL A 137 2.09 13.72 6.37
CA VAL A 137 1.51 13.20 5.12
C VAL A 137 2.38 13.60 3.93
N THR A 138 2.76 12.62 3.11
CA THR A 138 3.61 12.81 1.92
C THR A 138 3.05 13.81 0.91
N GLY A 139 3.90 14.49 0.15
CA GLY A 139 3.54 15.51 -0.85
C GLY A 139 2.84 14.99 -2.12
N GLY A 140 2.32 13.76 -2.11
CA GLY A 140 1.59 13.14 -3.22
C GLY A 140 0.19 12.68 -2.79
N ALA A 141 -0.66 12.43 -3.79
CA ALA A 141 -1.95 11.77 -3.59
C ALA A 141 -2.30 10.85 -4.75
N TRP A 142 -2.83 9.69 -4.42
CA TRP A 142 -3.34 8.71 -5.37
C TRP A 142 -4.83 8.86 -5.56
N ILE A 143 -5.28 8.82 -6.80
CA ILE A 143 -6.69 8.73 -7.15
C ILE A 143 -6.91 7.36 -7.79
N PHE A 144 -7.76 6.55 -7.18
CA PHE A 144 -8.22 5.29 -7.74
C PHE A 144 -9.65 5.46 -8.23
N CYS A 145 -9.89 5.13 -9.49
CA CYS A 145 -11.16 5.33 -10.16
C CYS A 145 -11.55 4.07 -10.95
N GLY A 146 -12.77 3.59 -10.75
CA GLY A 146 -13.29 2.53 -11.58
C GLY A 146 -14.80 2.45 -11.57
N CYS A 147 -15.31 1.50 -12.34
CA CYS A 147 -16.73 1.19 -12.37
C CYS A 147 -16.95 -0.26 -12.78
N THR A 148 -18.15 -0.75 -12.46
CA THR A 148 -18.67 -1.99 -13.03
C THR A 148 -19.91 -1.70 -13.86
N HIS A 149 -19.93 -2.18 -15.10
CA HIS A 149 -21.09 -2.05 -15.97
C HIS A 149 -21.94 -3.32 -15.93
N SER A 150 -23.19 -3.21 -15.51
CA SER A 150 -24.15 -4.31 -15.52
C SER A 150 -24.64 -4.56 -16.95
N SER A 151 -24.07 -5.57 -17.62
CA SER A 151 -24.57 -5.95 -18.94
C SER A 151 -25.97 -6.56 -18.81
N SER A 152 -26.89 -6.22 -19.70
CA SER A 152 -28.28 -6.70 -19.74
C SER A 152 -28.47 -8.23 -19.77
N ASN A 153 -27.39 -9.01 -19.95
CA ASN A 153 -27.42 -10.47 -19.87
C ASN A 153 -27.54 -10.97 -18.42
N LYS A 154 -28.76 -10.94 -17.89
CA LYS A 154 -29.18 -11.35 -16.52
C LYS A 154 -28.83 -12.80 -16.11
N LYS A 155 -28.18 -13.60 -16.94
CA LYS A 155 -28.00 -15.05 -16.72
C LYS A 155 -26.65 -15.48 -16.14
N LYS A 156 -25.64 -14.61 -16.09
CA LYS A 156 -24.35 -14.93 -15.44
C LYS A 156 -24.05 -13.89 -14.38
N ARG A 157 -23.81 -14.33 -13.13
CA ARG A 157 -23.23 -13.45 -12.10
C ARG A 157 -21.89 -12.98 -12.66
N LYS A 158 -21.75 -11.67 -12.90
CA LYS A 158 -20.46 -11.11 -13.26
C LYS A 158 -19.52 -11.27 -12.07
N ARG A 159 -18.30 -11.72 -12.35
CA ARG A 159 -17.22 -11.70 -11.36
C ARG A 159 -16.94 -10.24 -10.99
N PRO A 160 -16.51 -9.97 -9.74
CA PRO A 160 -16.01 -8.66 -9.38
C PRO A 160 -14.91 -8.21 -10.35
N LEU A 161 -14.84 -6.92 -10.64
CA LEU A 161 -13.73 -6.35 -11.40
C LEU A 161 -12.57 -6.17 -10.42
N VAL A 162 -11.52 -6.97 -10.62
CA VAL A 162 -10.30 -6.92 -9.79
C VAL A 162 -9.53 -5.64 -10.11
N GLY A 163 -9.09 -4.93 -9.07
CA GLY A 163 -8.15 -3.82 -9.18
C GLY A 163 -6.71 -4.33 -9.25
N ARG A 164 -5.81 -3.73 -8.45
CA ARG A 164 -4.45 -4.26 -8.28
C ARG A 164 -4.49 -5.63 -7.62
N ALA A 165 -3.55 -6.50 -8.01
CA ALA A 165 -3.37 -7.84 -7.44
C ALA A 165 -3.07 -7.77 -5.94
N GLU A 166 -3.07 -8.90 -5.25
CA GLU A 166 -2.69 -8.93 -3.83
C GLU A 166 -1.19 -8.68 -3.69
N HIS A 167 -0.83 -7.66 -2.91
CA HIS A 167 0.55 -7.25 -2.66
C HIS A 167 0.69 -6.66 -1.25
N VAL A 168 1.93 -6.55 -0.79
CA VAL A 168 2.36 -5.57 0.22
C VAL A 168 3.14 -4.47 -0.49
N ASP A 169 3.17 -3.28 0.09
CA ASP A 169 3.94 -2.18 -0.47
C ASP A 169 5.36 -2.20 0.09
N GLU A 170 6.36 -2.10 -0.79
CA GLU A 170 7.75 -1.88 -0.43
C GLU A 170 8.03 -0.37 -0.39
N VAL A 171 7.67 0.25 0.72
CA VAL A 171 7.61 1.70 0.84
C VAL A 171 8.16 2.15 2.19
N PRO A 172 8.86 3.30 2.25
CA PRO A 172 9.49 3.77 3.48
C PRO A 172 8.49 4.47 4.41
N HIS A 173 7.17 4.33 4.24
CA HIS A 173 6.20 5.05 5.07
C HIS A 173 5.45 4.13 6.04
N SER A 174 4.93 4.70 7.12
CA SER A 174 4.24 3.94 8.17
C SER A 174 2.90 3.36 7.74
N GLY A 175 2.25 3.96 6.75
CA GLY A 175 1.03 3.41 6.15
C GLY A 175 0.36 4.35 5.16
N THR A 176 -0.81 3.93 4.71
CA THR A 176 -1.63 4.64 3.73
C THR A 176 -3.04 4.78 4.27
N TRP A 177 -3.59 6.00 4.21
CA TRP A 177 -5.02 6.18 4.39
C TRP A 177 -5.70 6.30 3.04
N HIS A 178 -6.91 5.74 2.95
CA HIS A 178 -7.81 5.83 1.82
C HIS A 178 -9.13 6.46 2.28
N TYR A 179 -9.61 7.43 1.51
CA TYR A 179 -10.94 8.00 1.67
C TYR A 179 -11.80 7.61 0.47
N GLN A 180 -12.92 6.93 0.72
CA GLN A 180 -13.84 6.50 -0.34
C GLN A 180 -14.78 7.65 -0.71
N LEU A 181 -14.43 8.40 -1.76
CA LEU A 181 -15.15 9.58 -2.20
C LEU A 181 -16.51 9.27 -2.85
N LYS A 182 -16.61 8.15 -3.58
CA LYS A 182 -17.83 7.77 -4.29
C LYS A 182 -18.01 6.28 -4.36
N GLY A 183 -19.24 5.80 -4.15
CA GLY A 183 -19.60 4.40 -4.31
C GLY A 183 -18.82 3.49 -3.36
N ASN A 184 -18.66 2.22 -3.74
CA ASN A 184 -18.12 1.20 -2.85
C ASN A 184 -16.89 0.52 -3.46
N LYS A 185 -15.99 0.07 -2.58
CA LYS A 185 -14.81 -0.72 -2.95
C LYS A 185 -14.67 -1.86 -1.94
N THR A 186 -14.49 -3.08 -2.43
CA THR A 186 -14.19 -4.21 -1.55
C THR A 186 -12.69 -4.38 -1.44
N TRP A 187 -12.21 -4.44 -0.21
CA TRP A 187 -10.84 -4.74 0.15
C TRP A 187 -10.75 -6.17 0.64
N LEU A 188 -9.79 -6.92 0.11
CA LEU A 188 -9.41 -8.23 0.62
C LEU A 188 -8.06 -8.06 1.31
N VAL A 189 -8.00 -8.25 2.63
CA VAL A 189 -6.78 -8.02 3.41
C VAL A 189 -6.42 -9.18 4.32
N ARG A 190 -5.13 -9.47 4.48
CA ARG A 190 -4.61 -10.46 5.43
C ARG A 190 -3.22 -10.05 5.93
N PRO A 191 -2.84 -10.43 7.16
CA PRO A 191 -1.51 -10.09 7.68
C PRO A 191 -0.41 -10.86 6.94
N HIS A 192 0.75 -10.22 6.79
CA HIS A 192 1.98 -10.85 6.33
C HIS A 192 2.72 -11.45 7.53
N GLY A 193 2.66 -12.78 7.68
CA GLY A 193 3.17 -13.47 8.88
C GLY A 193 4.61 -13.10 9.24
N GLN A 194 5.54 -13.25 8.30
CA GLN A 194 6.97 -12.97 8.50
C GLN A 194 7.24 -11.51 8.88
N LEU A 195 6.64 -10.54 8.16
CA LEU A 195 6.86 -9.11 8.46
C LEU A 195 6.24 -8.68 9.80
N PHE A 196 5.13 -9.30 10.22
CA PHE A 196 4.62 -9.11 11.58
C PHE A 196 5.61 -9.63 12.63
N GLU A 197 6.15 -10.83 12.42
CA GLU A 197 7.12 -11.46 13.34
C GLU A 197 8.44 -10.69 13.41
N ALA A 198 8.95 -10.20 12.27
CA ALA A 198 10.15 -9.36 12.18
C ALA A 198 9.99 -8.05 12.98
N GLN A 199 8.77 -7.50 13.07
CA GLN A 199 8.46 -6.34 13.91
C GLN A 199 8.21 -6.71 15.40
N GLY A 200 8.45 -7.96 15.80
CA GLY A 200 8.15 -8.45 17.15
C GLY A 200 6.66 -8.46 17.48
N LYS A 201 5.78 -8.36 16.47
CA LYS A 201 4.32 -8.32 16.64
C LYS A 201 3.74 -9.71 16.45
N LYS A 202 2.74 -10.04 17.27
CA LYS A 202 1.97 -11.28 17.09
C LYS A 202 1.09 -11.16 15.85
N VAL A 203 1.17 -12.14 14.95
CA VAL A 203 0.28 -12.23 13.79
C VAL A 203 -1.18 -12.22 14.25
N PRO A 204 -2.00 -11.28 13.76
CA PRO A 204 -3.40 -11.20 14.15
C PRO A 204 -4.19 -12.43 13.66
N ALA A 205 -4.88 -13.12 14.56
CA ALA A 205 -5.72 -14.26 14.18
C ALA A 205 -7.01 -13.73 13.54
N LEU A 206 -7.23 -14.07 12.26
CA LEU A 206 -8.45 -13.74 11.52
C LEU A 206 -9.59 -14.69 11.88
N GLU A 207 -9.82 -15.04 13.15
CA GLU A 207 -10.97 -15.87 13.48
C GLU A 207 -12.28 -15.16 13.11
N SER A 208 -13.36 -15.93 12.97
CA SER A 208 -14.70 -15.52 12.49
C SER A 208 -15.36 -14.45 13.37
N THR A 209 -14.75 -13.28 13.42
CA THR A 209 -15.34 -12.03 13.87
C THR A 209 -16.50 -11.70 12.93
N SER A 210 -17.39 -10.78 13.32
CA SER A 210 -18.63 -10.43 12.59
C SER A 210 -18.45 -9.87 11.17
N THR A 211 -17.24 -9.96 10.62
CA THR A 211 -16.84 -9.51 9.29
C THR A 211 -16.82 -10.71 8.36
N THR A 212 -17.25 -10.53 7.12
CA THR A 212 -17.14 -11.57 6.09
C THR A 212 -15.67 -11.94 5.90
N THR A 213 -15.33 -13.19 6.16
CA THR A 213 -14.04 -13.75 5.78
C THR A 213 -14.16 -14.42 4.42
N ASP A 214 -13.08 -14.37 3.65
CA ASP A 214 -12.93 -15.09 2.40
C ASP A 214 -11.74 -16.05 2.51
N THR A 215 -11.70 -17.09 1.69
CA THR A 215 -10.59 -18.05 1.67
C THR A 215 -9.90 -17.99 0.33
N THR A 216 -8.58 -17.90 0.36
CA THR A 216 -7.74 -17.88 -0.84
C THR A 216 -7.81 -19.23 -1.55
N ALA A 217 -7.33 -19.29 -2.80
CA ALA A 217 -7.17 -20.58 -3.48
C ALA A 217 -6.22 -21.53 -2.71
N GLY A 218 -5.25 -20.96 -1.97
CA GLY A 218 -4.31 -21.68 -1.11
C GLY A 218 -4.86 -22.05 0.27
N GLY A 219 -6.09 -21.64 0.62
CA GLY A 219 -6.70 -21.94 1.91
C GLY A 219 -6.41 -20.93 3.02
N ALA A 220 -5.66 -19.85 2.76
CA ALA A 220 -5.46 -18.80 3.75
C ALA A 220 -6.77 -18.01 3.95
N LEU A 221 -6.91 -17.40 5.12
CA LEU A 221 -8.07 -16.59 5.45
C LEU A 221 -7.79 -15.12 5.13
N ARG A 222 -8.76 -14.43 4.55
CA ARG A 222 -8.72 -12.99 4.27
C ARG A 222 -9.94 -12.31 4.89
N LEU A 223 -9.78 -11.08 5.33
CA LEU A 223 -10.90 -10.20 5.65
C LEU A 223 -11.46 -9.63 4.34
N ARG A 224 -12.77 -9.73 4.14
CA ARG A 224 -13.48 -9.09 3.03
C ARG A 224 -14.27 -7.89 3.57
N ILE A 225 -13.81 -6.70 3.22
CA ILE A 225 -14.27 -5.43 3.77
C ILE A 225 -14.83 -4.56 2.66
N THR A 226 -16.12 -4.27 2.68
CA THR A 226 -16.72 -3.31 1.76
C THR A 226 -16.64 -1.91 2.38
N VAL A 227 -15.75 -1.09 1.83
CA VAL A 227 -15.61 0.33 2.14
C VAL A 227 -16.63 1.11 1.34
N GLU A 228 -17.44 1.91 2.03
CA GLU A 228 -18.55 2.68 1.44
C GLU A 228 -18.21 4.16 1.31
N GLU A 229 -19.01 4.89 0.53
CA GLU A 229 -18.85 6.34 0.36
C GLU A 229 -18.83 7.09 1.71
N GLY A 230 -17.74 7.83 1.95
CA GLY A 230 -17.48 8.57 3.18
C GLY A 230 -16.63 7.82 4.21
N ASP A 231 -16.35 6.53 4.02
CA ASP A 231 -15.48 5.78 4.90
C ASP A 231 -14.00 6.17 4.76
N TRP A 232 -13.27 6.02 5.85
CA TRP A 232 -11.81 6.05 5.89
C TRP A 232 -11.25 4.67 6.18
N PHE A 233 -10.22 4.29 5.45
CA PHE A 233 -9.56 3.00 5.55
C PHE A 233 -8.06 3.23 5.65
N VAL A 234 -7.46 2.95 6.81
CA VAL A 234 -6.06 3.23 7.12
C VAL A 234 -5.32 1.92 7.34
N LEU A 235 -4.30 1.65 6.53
CA LEU A 235 -3.60 0.37 6.49
C LEU A 235 -2.09 0.57 6.49
N ASN A 236 -1.36 -0.18 7.30
CA ASN A 236 0.08 -0.36 7.14
C ASN A 236 0.29 -1.35 5.99
N THR A 237 0.47 -0.84 4.79
CA THR A 237 0.55 -1.63 3.57
C THR A 237 1.83 -2.47 3.46
N ARG A 238 2.87 -2.19 4.27
CA ARG A 238 4.08 -3.01 4.37
C ARG A 238 3.81 -4.38 4.99
N ILE A 239 2.91 -4.46 5.96
CA ILE A 239 2.66 -5.70 6.73
C ILE A 239 1.32 -6.35 6.46
N TRP A 240 0.46 -5.72 5.65
CA TRP A 240 -0.84 -6.25 5.27
C TRP A 240 -0.92 -6.46 3.77
N TYR A 241 -1.04 -7.73 3.36
CA TYR A 241 -1.44 -8.02 2.00
C TYR A 241 -2.80 -7.43 1.74
N HIS A 242 -2.94 -6.81 0.58
CA HIS A 242 -4.19 -6.19 0.19
C HIS A 242 -4.42 -6.28 -1.31
N CYS A 243 -5.68 -6.48 -1.70
CA CYS A 243 -6.16 -6.22 -3.04
C CYS A 243 -7.56 -5.60 -3.00
N THR A 244 -7.99 -5.08 -4.14
CA THR A 244 -9.29 -4.39 -4.25
C THR A 244 -10.14 -5.00 -5.35
N GLU A 245 -11.44 -5.01 -5.12
CA GLU A 245 -12.44 -5.47 -6.07
C GLU A 245 -13.60 -4.47 -6.15
N LEU A 246 -14.11 -4.27 -7.35
CA LEU A 246 -15.38 -3.59 -7.57
C LEU A 246 -16.45 -4.64 -7.82
N GLU A 247 -17.41 -4.74 -6.89
CA GLU A 247 -18.52 -5.66 -7.06
C GLU A 247 -19.44 -5.22 -8.20
N GLY A 248 -20.02 -6.19 -8.91
CA GLY A 248 -21.11 -5.90 -9.83
C GLY A 248 -22.35 -5.45 -9.07
N THR A 249 -22.98 -4.35 -9.48
CA THR A 249 -24.24 -3.90 -8.87
C THR A 249 -25.31 -4.99 -8.98
N ARG A 250 -25.88 -5.39 -7.83
CA ARG A 250 -26.99 -6.36 -7.76
C ARG A 250 -28.34 -5.74 -8.14
N SER A 251 -28.44 -4.42 -8.20
CA SER A 251 -29.66 -3.67 -8.49
C SER A 251 -29.67 -3.13 -9.92
N ASP A 252 -30.85 -2.77 -10.42
CA ASP A 252 -31.08 -2.15 -11.74
C ASP A 252 -30.44 -0.75 -11.91
N CYS A 253 -29.53 -0.36 -11.01
CA CYS A 253 -28.75 0.87 -11.11
C CYS A 253 -27.66 0.67 -12.17
N CYS A 254 -27.75 1.44 -13.24
CA CYS A 254 -26.73 1.54 -14.28
C CYS A 254 -25.43 2.04 -13.65
N CYS A 255 -24.35 1.27 -13.79
CA CYS A 255 -22.95 1.65 -13.53
C CYS A 255 -22.68 2.55 -12.30
N CYS A 256 -22.17 1.96 -11.21
CA CYS A 256 -21.70 2.76 -10.08
C CYS A 256 -20.21 3.10 -10.23
N TRP A 257 -19.89 4.39 -10.18
CA TRP A 257 -18.54 4.87 -9.93
C TRP A 257 -18.04 4.35 -8.58
N SER A 258 -16.77 3.94 -8.52
CA SER A 258 -16.01 3.75 -7.29
C SER A 258 -14.77 4.61 -7.36
N ILE A 259 -14.69 5.61 -6.49
CA ILE A 259 -13.59 6.57 -6.48
C ILE A 259 -13.09 6.70 -5.06
N SER A 260 -11.78 6.54 -4.87
CA SER A 260 -11.11 6.77 -3.59
C SER A 260 -9.84 7.56 -3.78
N VAL A 261 -9.50 8.41 -2.83
CA VAL A 261 -8.20 9.08 -2.75
C VAL A 261 -7.36 8.43 -1.66
N ALA A 262 -6.06 8.29 -1.87
CA ALA A 262 -5.15 7.78 -0.87
C ALA A 262 -3.90 8.65 -0.71
N ARG A 263 -3.34 8.70 0.50
CA ARG A 263 -2.03 9.30 0.74
C ARG A 263 -1.24 8.49 1.75
N HIS A 264 0.06 8.48 1.55
CA HIS A 264 1.01 7.86 2.47
C HIS A 264 1.27 8.81 3.64
N PHE A 265 1.47 8.24 4.82
CA PHE A 265 1.82 8.99 6.01
C PHE A 265 2.92 8.30 6.81
N TYR A 266 3.66 9.11 7.56
CA TYR A 266 4.62 8.69 8.56
C TYR A 266 4.08 8.94 9.96
N LEU A 267 4.37 8.03 10.88
CA LEU A 267 4.06 8.19 12.28
C LEU A 267 4.93 9.30 12.89
N PRO A 268 4.39 10.06 13.86
CA PRO A 268 5.17 11.09 14.54
C PRO A 268 6.32 10.46 15.34
N ILE A 269 7.55 10.93 15.12
CA ILE A 269 8.71 10.56 15.91
C ILE A 269 9.06 11.75 16.82
N PRO A 270 8.70 11.73 18.11
CA PRO A 270 9.04 12.81 19.03
C PRO A 270 10.53 12.79 19.40
N CYS A 271 11.16 13.96 19.50
CA CYS A 271 12.52 14.11 19.99
C CYS A 271 12.62 13.59 21.44
N PRO A 272 13.51 12.64 21.76
CA PRO A 272 13.54 12.02 23.08
C PRO A 272 14.00 12.98 24.19
N ARG A 273 14.75 14.03 23.84
CA ARG A 273 15.33 15.02 24.76
C ARG A 273 15.51 16.38 24.09
N ASP A 274 15.82 17.41 24.88
CA ASP A 274 16.31 18.66 24.31
C ASP A 274 17.66 18.40 23.64
N THR A 275 17.83 18.92 22.42
CA THR A 275 19.01 18.69 21.59
C THR A 275 19.47 20.00 20.97
N GLN A 276 20.76 20.32 21.08
CA GLN A 276 21.34 21.51 20.44
C GLN A 276 21.70 21.20 18.99
N LYS A 277 21.73 22.23 18.14
CA LYS A 277 22.19 22.10 16.75
C LYS A 277 23.52 21.34 16.64
N GLY A 278 23.55 20.30 15.80
CA GLY A 278 24.73 19.50 15.49
C GLY A 278 24.97 18.33 16.45
N GLU A 279 24.13 18.16 17.48
CA GLU A 279 24.17 16.98 18.33
C GLU A 279 23.47 15.79 17.67
N VAL A 280 23.95 14.59 17.99
CA VAL A 280 23.28 13.33 17.66
C VAL A 280 21.96 13.26 18.44
N VAL A 281 20.87 12.97 17.72
CA VAL A 281 19.50 12.79 18.22
C VAL A 281 19.22 11.31 18.43
N LEU A 282 19.53 10.48 17.43
CA LEU A 282 19.35 9.03 17.41
C LEU A 282 20.60 8.37 16.80
N GLU A 283 20.99 7.24 17.36
CA GLU A 283 22.00 6.34 16.78
C GLU A 283 21.36 5.46 15.70
N GLU A 284 22.16 4.82 14.86
CA GLU A 284 21.71 4.02 13.70
C GLU A 284 20.58 3.03 14.03
N ASP A 285 20.78 2.22 15.08
CA ASP A 285 19.81 1.22 15.53
C ASP A 285 18.48 1.80 16.03
N ASP A 286 18.47 3.09 16.38
CA ASP A 286 17.30 3.80 16.88
C ASP A 286 16.56 4.60 15.79
N ILE A 287 17.09 4.69 14.57
CA ILE A 287 16.46 5.39 13.43
C ILE A 287 15.45 4.45 12.77
N PRO A 288 14.13 4.72 12.82
CA PRO A 288 13.17 3.87 12.13
C PRO A 288 13.33 3.96 10.61
N ASP A 289 13.20 2.82 9.91
CA ASP A 289 13.19 2.78 8.43
C ASP A 289 12.18 3.76 7.83
N ASP A 290 11.06 3.97 8.52
CA ASP A 290 9.98 4.86 8.13
C ASP A 290 10.07 6.25 8.77
N PHE A 291 11.27 6.81 8.74
CA PHE A 291 11.51 8.16 9.26
C PHE A 291 10.71 9.22 8.47
N PRO A 292 10.02 10.16 9.14
CA PRO A 292 9.28 11.24 8.48
C PRO A 292 10.16 12.10 7.57
N ARG A 293 9.78 12.21 6.30
CA ARG A 293 10.46 13.01 5.28
C ARG A 293 9.54 14.05 4.66
N THR A 294 10.03 15.28 4.52
CA THR A 294 9.27 16.41 3.97
C THR A 294 10.01 17.17 2.86
N ALA A 295 9.24 17.72 1.91
CA ALA A 295 9.75 18.66 0.92
C ALA A 295 9.73 20.13 1.43
N ILE A 296 9.09 20.40 2.57
CA ILE A 296 8.99 21.73 3.17
C ILE A 296 10.23 21.95 4.03
N LEU A 297 11.20 22.69 3.51
CA LEU A 297 12.50 22.90 4.17
C LEU A 297 12.38 23.56 5.55
N GLU A 298 11.33 24.33 5.80
CA GLU A 298 11.09 24.95 7.11
C GLU A 298 10.74 23.93 8.21
N ASP A 299 10.20 22.77 7.84
CA ASP A 299 9.80 21.71 8.78
C ASP A 299 10.96 20.75 9.10
N VAL A 300 12.03 20.76 8.29
CA VAL A 300 13.21 19.92 8.49
C VAL A 300 13.99 20.36 9.72
N ASN A 301 14.24 19.44 10.64
CA ASN A 301 15.02 19.69 11.85
C ASN A 301 16.13 18.67 12.09
N CYS A 302 16.22 17.63 11.26
CA CYS A 302 17.27 16.62 11.33
C CYS A 302 17.94 16.38 9.98
N ALA A 303 19.11 15.75 10.00
CA ALA A 303 19.82 15.22 8.84
C ALA A 303 20.52 13.90 9.22
N LEU A 304 20.76 13.02 8.26
CA LEU A 304 21.62 11.85 8.44
C LEU A 304 23.09 12.27 8.28
N ALA A 305 23.97 11.72 9.10
CA ALA A 305 25.41 11.94 9.03
C ALA A 305 26.17 10.64 9.29
N GLU A 306 27.25 10.41 8.56
CA GLU A 306 28.20 9.34 8.84
C GLU A 306 29.20 9.79 9.91
N VAL A 307 29.40 8.96 10.93
CA VAL A 307 30.37 9.20 12.00
C VAL A 307 31.33 8.01 12.06
N GLU A 308 32.62 8.30 12.04
CA GLU A 308 33.67 7.28 12.21
C GLU A 308 33.62 6.73 13.64
N ASN A 309 33.48 5.40 13.78
CA ASN A 309 33.48 4.77 15.09
C ASN A 309 34.93 4.48 15.51
N GLU A 310 35.42 5.17 16.54
CA GLU A 310 36.80 5.00 17.03
C GLU A 310 36.99 3.73 17.91
N GLU A 311 35.93 2.97 18.18
CA GLU A 311 35.91 1.99 19.28
C GLU A 311 36.21 0.53 18.91
N GLU A 312 36.49 0.17 17.66
CA GLU A 312 36.85 -1.20 17.27
C GLU A 312 38.27 -1.27 16.67
N GLU A 313 39.29 -1.05 17.52
CA GLU A 313 40.63 -1.62 17.27
C GLU A 313 40.56 -3.13 17.57
N ASP A 314 39.93 -3.92 16.69
CA ASP A 314 40.16 -5.35 16.69
C ASP A 314 41.62 -5.58 16.28
N ASP A 315 42.40 -6.18 17.20
CA ASP A 315 43.86 -6.39 17.09
C ASP A 315 44.30 -7.19 15.83
N ASP A 316 43.35 -7.77 15.09
CA ASP A 316 43.59 -8.68 13.96
C ASP A 316 43.37 -8.06 12.56
N ASP A 317 42.67 -6.92 12.40
CA ASP A 317 42.53 -6.21 11.10
C ASP A 317 42.49 -4.66 11.24
N PRO A 318 43.64 -3.98 11.27
CA PRO A 318 43.75 -2.54 11.51
C PRO A 318 43.25 -1.63 10.36
N GLN A 319 42.38 -2.10 9.47
CA GLN A 319 41.94 -1.34 8.27
C GLN A 319 40.42 -1.24 8.04
N GLN A 320 39.56 -1.82 8.86
CA GLN A 320 38.11 -1.63 8.71
C GLN A 320 37.61 -0.48 9.58
N GLN A 321 37.61 0.73 9.03
CA GLN A 321 36.86 1.84 9.62
C GLN A 321 35.37 1.57 9.43
N THR A 322 34.66 1.22 10.50
CA THR A 322 33.19 1.16 10.49
C THR A 322 32.65 2.59 10.63
N THR A 323 31.86 3.03 9.65
CA THR A 323 31.10 4.27 9.74
C THR A 323 29.69 3.94 10.23
N ASN A 324 29.21 4.64 11.26
CA ASN A 324 27.82 4.54 11.71
C ASN A 324 27.00 5.68 11.12
N ILE A 325 25.75 5.42 10.77
CA ILE A 325 24.81 6.44 10.34
C ILE A 325 24.05 6.96 11.56
N VAL A 326 24.18 8.25 11.86
CA VAL A 326 23.49 8.90 12.97
C VAL A 326 22.53 9.98 12.49
N LEU A 327 21.47 10.23 13.26
CA LEU A 327 20.56 11.34 13.03
C LEU A 327 21.06 12.56 13.81
N VAL A 328 21.45 13.64 13.13
CA VAL A 328 21.91 14.88 13.77
C VAL A 328 20.88 16.00 13.64
N SER A 329 20.79 16.84 14.67
CA SER A 329 19.91 18.01 14.65
C SER A 329 20.48 19.12 13.76
N THR A 330 19.65 19.77 12.94
CA THR A 330 20.06 20.89 12.08
C THR A 330 19.83 22.25 12.74
N ARG A 331 19.09 22.26 13.86
CA ARG A 331 18.80 23.39 14.75
C ARG A 331 18.56 22.87 16.18
N ASP A 332 18.33 23.78 17.12
CA ASP A 332 17.88 23.37 18.46
C ASP A 332 16.47 22.75 18.37
N ILE A 333 16.28 21.64 19.06
CA ILE A 333 15.03 20.85 19.08
C ILE A 333 14.63 20.64 20.55
N SER A 334 13.38 20.92 20.88
CA SER A 334 12.85 20.66 22.23
C SER A 334 12.39 19.20 22.36
N GLN A 335 12.45 18.66 23.58
CA GLN A 335 11.89 17.36 23.88
C GLN A 335 10.40 17.29 23.47
N GLY A 336 10.03 16.22 22.77
CA GLY A 336 8.67 15.99 22.28
C GLY A 336 8.34 16.68 20.95
N GLU A 337 9.23 17.54 20.44
CA GLU A 337 9.09 18.11 19.10
C GLU A 337 9.26 17.02 18.04
N LEU A 338 8.45 17.03 16.98
CA LEU A 338 8.49 16.00 15.95
C LEU A 338 9.73 16.11 15.08
N LEU A 339 10.44 15.01 14.92
CA LEU A 339 11.63 14.91 14.07
C LEU A 339 11.23 14.73 12.61
N CYS A 340 11.96 15.38 11.70
CA CYS A 340 11.73 15.27 10.27
C CYS A 340 13.02 15.50 9.46
N LEU A 341 13.23 14.65 8.46
CA LEU A 341 14.29 14.75 7.46
C LEU A 341 13.81 15.52 6.22
N ALA A 342 14.74 16.09 5.48
CA ALA A 342 14.46 16.53 4.11
C ALA A 342 14.20 15.30 3.23
N ASN A 343 13.33 15.43 2.23
CA ASN A 343 13.29 14.46 1.13
C ASN A 343 14.64 14.47 0.41
N ASP A 344 15.19 13.29 0.14
CA ASP A 344 16.50 13.12 -0.54
C ASP A 344 16.48 13.53 -2.03
N ASN A 345 15.36 14.09 -2.52
CA ASN A 345 15.12 14.57 -3.89
C ASN A 345 16.06 15.70 -4.40
N THR A 346 17.18 16.00 -3.72
CA THR A 346 18.19 16.90 -4.24
C THR A 346 18.98 16.32 -5.41
N ASP A 347 18.96 15.00 -5.59
CA ASP A 347 19.42 14.38 -6.82
C ASP A 347 18.31 14.48 -7.88
N ASN A 348 18.38 15.55 -8.67
CA ASN A 348 17.51 15.90 -9.81
C ASN A 348 17.33 14.80 -10.89
N ASN A 349 17.81 13.59 -10.68
CA ASN A 349 17.66 12.49 -11.61
C ASN A 349 16.40 11.71 -11.33
N ASN A 350 15.24 12.33 -11.58
CA ASN A 350 14.05 11.69 -12.14
C ASN A 350 13.68 10.29 -11.62
N ASP A 351 13.94 10.00 -10.34
CA ASP A 351 13.52 8.78 -9.71
C ASP A 351 12.02 8.90 -9.54
N ASN A 352 11.32 8.20 -10.41
CA ASN A 352 9.91 7.86 -10.28
C ASN A 352 9.70 6.99 -9.03
N GLU A 353 10.23 7.37 -7.87
CA GLU A 353 10.13 6.68 -6.57
C GLU A 353 8.68 6.44 -6.12
N TYR A 354 7.70 7.02 -6.82
CA TYR A 354 6.29 6.91 -6.46
C TYR A 354 5.49 5.95 -7.33
N ASN A 355 6.11 5.31 -8.31
CA ASN A 355 5.61 4.06 -8.84
C ASN A 355 6.88 3.22 -9.06
N ALA A 356 7.07 2.12 -8.33
CA ALA A 356 7.64 0.97 -9.03
C ALA A 356 6.84 0.84 -10.35
N ASP A 357 7.44 0.46 -11.47
CA ASP A 357 6.72 0.32 -12.76
C ASP A 357 5.76 -0.89 -12.65
N GLU A 358 4.83 -0.84 -11.69
CA GLU A 358 3.89 -1.84 -11.18
C GLU A 358 2.75 -2.07 -12.16
N ARG A 359 2.94 -1.62 -13.41
CA ARG A 359 2.10 -2.06 -14.50
C ARG A 359 2.40 -3.53 -14.67
N VAL A 360 1.49 -4.36 -14.16
CA VAL A 360 1.48 -5.79 -14.45
C VAL A 360 1.63 -5.95 -15.96
N ASP A 361 2.76 -6.53 -16.39
CA ASP A 361 3.04 -6.76 -17.80
C ASP A 361 1.79 -7.44 -18.41
N PRO A 362 1.24 -6.96 -19.53
CA PRO A 362 0.05 -7.58 -20.12
C PRO A 362 0.19 -9.09 -20.40
N ARG A 363 1.42 -9.60 -20.53
CA ARG A 363 1.74 -11.03 -20.62
C ARG A 363 1.58 -11.75 -19.29
N ALA A 364 1.77 -11.07 -18.15
CA ALA A 364 1.49 -11.56 -16.80
C ALA A 364 -0.01 -11.61 -16.47
N VAL A 365 -0.91 -11.55 -17.47
CA VAL A 365 -2.36 -11.71 -17.28
C VAL A 365 -2.86 -12.89 -18.11
N ALA A 366 -3.51 -13.85 -17.46
CA ALA A 366 -4.01 -15.07 -18.08
C ALA A 366 -4.94 -14.78 -19.27
N LEU A 367 -4.58 -15.18 -20.48
CA LEU A 367 -5.38 -14.92 -21.68
C LEU A 367 -6.65 -15.80 -21.78
N ARG A 368 -6.68 -16.90 -21.03
CA ARG A 368 -7.76 -17.89 -20.99
C ARG A 368 -7.74 -18.62 -19.65
N ASP A 369 -8.71 -19.50 -19.44
CA ASP A 369 -8.68 -20.42 -18.30
C ASP A 369 -7.58 -21.48 -18.50
N PHE A 370 -6.87 -21.81 -17.43
CA PHE A 370 -5.83 -22.85 -17.37
C PHE A 370 -6.17 -23.87 -16.29
N GLN A 371 -5.84 -25.14 -16.55
CA GLN A 371 -5.96 -26.20 -15.56
C GLN A 371 -4.67 -26.34 -14.74
N LYS A 372 -4.79 -26.86 -13.52
CA LYS A 372 -3.61 -27.17 -12.70
C LYS A 372 -2.63 -28.07 -13.47
N GLY A 373 -1.37 -27.64 -13.49
CA GLY A 373 -0.26 -28.31 -14.15
C GLY A 373 -0.06 -27.95 -15.62
N GLU A 374 -0.94 -27.13 -16.20
CA GLU A 374 -0.83 -26.66 -17.57
C GLU A 374 0.27 -25.60 -17.71
N VAL A 375 0.93 -25.56 -18.87
CA VAL A 375 1.89 -24.49 -19.21
C VAL A 375 1.11 -23.23 -19.60
N VAL A 376 1.37 -22.14 -18.90
CA VAL A 376 0.74 -20.84 -19.05
C VAL A 376 1.48 -19.99 -20.08
N LEU A 377 2.80 -19.84 -19.90
CA LEU A 377 3.72 -19.08 -20.76
C LEU A 377 5.02 -19.88 -20.97
N ARG A 378 5.72 -19.64 -22.08
CA ARG A 378 6.99 -20.29 -22.42
C ARG A 378 8.08 -19.26 -22.69
N ASP A 379 9.28 -19.50 -22.20
CA ASP A 379 10.50 -18.78 -22.59
C ASP A 379 10.30 -17.25 -22.64
N ASP A 380 10.41 -16.64 -23.82
CA ASP A 380 10.29 -15.19 -24.04
C ASP A 380 8.88 -14.62 -23.84
N GLU A 381 7.87 -15.48 -23.68
CA GLU A 381 6.52 -15.07 -23.29
C GLU A 381 6.45 -14.71 -21.79
N ILE A 382 7.37 -15.21 -20.97
CA ILE A 382 7.43 -14.96 -19.53
C ILE A 382 8.01 -13.55 -19.31
N PRO A 383 7.29 -12.64 -18.62
CA PRO A 383 7.85 -11.35 -18.22
C PRO A 383 9.02 -11.53 -17.26
N ASP A 384 10.03 -10.67 -17.38
CA ASP A 384 11.16 -10.64 -16.45
C ASP A 384 10.66 -10.32 -15.02
N ASP A 385 9.71 -9.38 -14.92
CA ASP A 385 9.13 -8.93 -13.64
C ASP A 385 7.74 -9.53 -13.40
N LEU A 386 7.68 -10.85 -13.23
CA LEU A 386 6.44 -11.50 -12.80
C LEU A 386 6.05 -11.05 -11.39
N PRO A 387 4.77 -10.68 -11.15
CA PRO A 387 4.27 -10.38 -9.81
C PRO A 387 4.59 -11.51 -8.83
N ARG A 388 5.12 -11.15 -7.66
CA ARG A 388 5.45 -12.12 -6.61
C ARG A 388 4.31 -12.23 -5.62
N SER A 389 3.99 -13.45 -5.21
CA SER A 389 2.97 -13.73 -4.21
C SER A 389 3.30 -15.00 -3.45
N HIS A 390 3.22 -14.99 -2.12
CA HIS A 390 3.39 -16.20 -1.31
C HIS A 390 2.25 -17.23 -1.49
N GLU A 391 1.22 -16.87 -2.28
CA GLU A 391 0.20 -17.80 -2.75
C GLU A 391 0.19 -17.82 -4.28
N PRO A 392 1.28 -18.27 -4.90
CA PRO A 392 1.43 -18.13 -6.33
C PRO A 392 0.45 -19.04 -7.06
N ASN A 393 -0.12 -18.54 -8.14
CA ASN A 393 -0.93 -19.37 -9.04
C ASN A 393 -0.07 -20.04 -10.12
N CYS A 394 1.21 -19.65 -10.25
CA CYS A 394 2.17 -20.23 -11.18
C CYS A 394 3.50 -20.60 -10.51
N GLU A 395 4.23 -21.53 -11.11
CA GLU A 395 5.64 -21.86 -10.80
C GLU A 395 6.49 -21.72 -12.07
N LEU A 396 7.72 -21.24 -11.94
CA LEU A 396 8.72 -21.42 -13.00
C LEU A 396 9.24 -22.87 -12.94
N ALA A 397 9.21 -23.57 -14.07
CA ALA A 397 9.66 -24.95 -14.16
C ALA A 397 10.53 -25.17 -15.40
N ALA A 398 11.55 -26.00 -15.27
CA ALA A 398 12.35 -26.43 -16.42
C ALA A 398 11.51 -27.32 -17.35
N ALA A 399 11.57 -27.03 -18.66
CA ALA A 399 11.02 -27.88 -19.71
C ALA A 399 12.13 -28.73 -20.36
N SER A 400 11.81 -29.46 -21.43
CA SER A 400 12.81 -30.28 -22.13
C SER A 400 13.85 -29.39 -22.84
N GLY A 401 15.08 -29.39 -22.32
CA GLY A 401 16.19 -28.55 -22.81
C GLY A 401 16.55 -27.46 -21.79
N ASP A 402 17.04 -26.33 -22.28
CA ASP A 402 17.34 -25.13 -21.47
C ASP A 402 16.15 -24.15 -21.42
N SER A 403 14.93 -24.62 -21.76
CA SER A 403 13.73 -23.80 -21.77
C SER A 403 13.06 -23.74 -20.41
N ILE A 404 12.52 -22.56 -20.08
CA ILE A 404 11.76 -22.32 -18.85
C ILE A 404 10.29 -22.13 -19.24
N VAL A 405 9.40 -22.72 -18.44
CA VAL A 405 7.97 -22.55 -18.60
C VAL A 405 7.34 -22.05 -17.32
N LEU A 406 6.36 -21.17 -17.46
CA LEU A 406 5.49 -20.78 -16.37
C LEU A 406 4.33 -21.78 -16.33
N LYS A 407 4.15 -22.49 -15.22
CA LYS A 407 3.19 -23.59 -15.10
C LYS A 407 2.18 -23.32 -14.00
N ALA A 408 0.91 -23.58 -14.28
CA ALA A 408 -0.18 -23.32 -13.33
C ALA A 408 -0.12 -24.26 -12.12
N LEU A 409 -0.08 -23.71 -10.91
CA LEU A 409 -0.14 -24.45 -9.64
C LEU A 409 -1.57 -24.81 -9.22
N CYS A 410 -2.56 -24.04 -9.71
CA CYS A 410 -3.99 -24.21 -9.48
C CYS A 410 -4.77 -23.96 -10.78
N GLU A 411 -6.11 -23.99 -10.71
CA GLU A 411 -6.93 -23.52 -11.84
C GLU A 411 -6.83 -21.99 -11.90
N ILE A 412 -6.42 -21.46 -13.05
CA ILE A 412 -6.28 -20.02 -13.27
C ILE A 412 -7.39 -19.58 -14.21
N SER A 413 -8.09 -18.52 -13.86
CA SER A 413 -9.13 -17.97 -14.71
C SER A 413 -8.58 -16.99 -15.74
N ALA A 414 -9.26 -16.88 -16.88
CA ALA A 414 -9.00 -15.81 -17.83
C ALA A 414 -9.09 -14.43 -17.14
N LYS A 415 -8.12 -13.58 -17.44
CA LYS A 415 -7.85 -12.24 -16.88
C LYS A 415 -7.32 -12.22 -15.44
N GLU A 416 -6.98 -13.37 -14.87
CA GLU A 416 -6.28 -13.41 -13.58
C GLU A 416 -4.81 -13.02 -13.77
N VAL A 417 -4.25 -12.31 -12.79
CA VAL A 417 -2.82 -11.95 -12.79
C VAL A 417 -2.02 -13.20 -12.46
N LEU A 418 -1.02 -13.50 -13.28
CA LEU A 418 -0.08 -14.58 -13.08
C LEU A 418 0.96 -14.14 -12.07
N CYS A 419 1.13 -14.93 -11.02
CA CYS A 419 2.12 -14.65 -9.98
C CYS A 419 2.90 -15.91 -9.63
N ILE A 420 4.18 -15.71 -9.31
CA ILE A 420 5.10 -16.74 -8.85
C ILE A 420 5.48 -16.51 -7.41
N LEU A 421 6.06 -17.52 -6.77
CA LEU A 421 6.56 -17.38 -5.41
C LEU A 421 7.61 -16.26 -5.42
N PRO A 422 7.70 -15.43 -4.36
CA PRO A 422 8.93 -14.68 -4.12
C PRO A 422 10.09 -15.65 -4.20
N ASP A 423 11.21 -15.21 -4.76
CA ASP A 423 12.42 -16.00 -4.69
C ASP A 423 12.85 -15.95 -3.21
N ASP A 424 12.36 -16.92 -2.42
CA ASP A 424 12.82 -17.15 -1.04
C ASP A 424 14.34 -17.44 -1.02
N ASP A 425 14.89 -17.71 -2.21
CA ASP A 425 16.27 -18.00 -2.54
C ASP A 425 16.98 -16.81 -3.20
N GLU A 426 16.61 -15.55 -2.89
CA GLU A 426 17.71 -14.62 -2.60
C GLU A 426 18.42 -15.15 -1.35
N GLU A 427 19.11 -16.29 -1.52
CA GLU A 427 20.35 -16.58 -0.85
C GLU A 427 21.20 -15.36 -1.17
N TYR A 428 21.10 -14.33 -0.32
CA TYR A 428 22.24 -13.48 -0.04
C TYR A 428 23.39 -14.46 0.05
N GLU A 429 24.36 -14.36 -0.88
CA GLU A 429 25.54 -15.21 -0.82
C GLU A 429 25.97 -15.19 0.64
N THR A 430 25.98 -16.36 1.27
CA THR A 430 26.42 -16.45 2.65
C THR A 430 27.93 -16.29 2.55
N VAL A 431 28.35 -15.04 2.48
CA VAL A 431 29.75 -14.67 2.51
C VAL A 431 30.16 -14.78 3.97
N GLU A 432 30.94 -15.82 4.26
CA GLU A 432 31.69 -15.81 5.50
C GLU A 432 32.73 -14.71 5.35
N VAL A 433 32.54 -13.65 6.13
CA VAL A 433 33.58 -12.65 6.32
C VAL A 433 34.68 -13.35 7.08
N ASP A 434 35.84 -13.56 6.44
CA ASP A 434 37.03 -13.97 7.15
C ASP A 434 37.40 -12.84 8.11
N LEU A 435 37.01 -12.99 9.39
CA LEU A 435 37.13 -11.96 10.41
C LEU A 435 38.59 -11.50 10.63
N ALA A 436 39.58 -12.22 10.11
CA ALA A 436 40.99 -11.83 10.18
C ALA A 436 41.50 -11.09 8.93
N THR A 437 40.77 -11.11 7.80
CA THR A 437 41.22 -10.51 6.54
C THR A 437 40.21 -9.58 5.87
N GLY A 438 38.94 -9.61 6.28
CA GLY A 438 37.85 -8.84 5.69
C GLY A 438 37.46 -9.30 4.28
N GLU A 439 38.10 -10.33 3.73
CA GLU A 439 37.75 -10.87 2.43
C GLU A 439 36.43 -11.64 2.55
N LEU A 440 35.49 -11.29 1.69
CA LEU A 440 34.25 -12.03 1.50
C LEU A 440 34.59 -13.38 0.86
N GLN A 441 34.58 -14.46 1.65
CA GLN A 441 34.74 -15.80 1.12
C GLN A 441 33.34 -16.34 0.79
N HIS A 442 33.11 -16.61 -0.49
CA HIS A 442 31.92 -17.33 -0.92
C HIS A 442 31.99 -18.75 -0.34
N VAL A 443 31.03 -19.08 0.51
CA VAL A 443 30.89 -20.45 1.03
C VAL A 443 30.21 -21.27 -0.07
N GLU A 444 30.98 -22.15 -0.75
CA GLU A 444 30.43 -23.16 -1.69
C GLU A 444 29.66 -24.28 -0.98
#